data_AF-A0A1A8N1H1-F1
#
_entry.id   AF-A0A1A8N1H1-F1
#
_cell.length_a   1.000
_cell.length_b   1.000
_cell.length_c   1.000
_cell.angle_alpha   90.00
_cell.angle_beta   90.00
_cell.angle_gamma   90.00
#
_symmetry.space_group_name_H-M   'P 1'
#
loop_
_entity.id
_entity.type
_entity.pdbx_description
1 polymer ?
#
loop_
_entity_poly.entity_id
_entity_poly.type
_entity_poly.pdbx_seq_one_letter_code
_entity_poly.pdbx_strand_id
1 'polypeptide(L)'
;LIGTKLFLNEFVAYQKLSGLKSNRLNGLDEVIGGERQWISIRSEVITTYALCGFANFSSLGIVIGGMSAICPVRRGDISSLVLRAMITGTCVSLVNACIAGLLFVPSLDCVQLFNVSAFDA
;
A
#
# COMPACT_ATOMS: atom_id res chain seq x y z
N LEU A 1 -4.16 -5.15 3.91
CA LEU A 1 -3.30 -3.95 3.87
C LEU A 1 -4.10 -2.68 3.55
N ILE A 2 -4.78 -2.58 2.40
CA ILE A 2 -5.58 -1.39 2.04
C ILE A 2 -6.68 -1.08 3.06
N GLY A 3 -7.44 -2.08 3.52
CA GLY A 3 -8.44 -1.87 4.58
C GLY A 3 -7.84 -1.38 5.90
N THR A 4 -6.64 -1.88 6.26
CA THR A 4 -5.91 -1.41 7.45
C THR A 4 -5.52 0.06 7.32
N LYS A 5 -5.10 0.51 6.12
CA LYS A 5 -4.85 1.92 5.84
C LYS A 5 -6.11 2.75 6.02
N LEU A 6 -7.24 2.32 5.44
CA LEU A 6 -8.47 3.10 5.41
C LEU A 6 -9.09 3.27 6.81
N PHE A 7 -9.14 2.18 7.59
CA PHE A 7 -9.80 2.17 8.91
C PHE A 7 -8.88 2.55 10.08
N LEU A 8 -7.60 2.17 10.03
CA LEU A 8 -6.65 2.49 11.09
C LEU A 8 -5.77 3.65 10.66
N ASN A 9 -4.69 3.36 9.94
CA ASN A 9 -3.77 4.33 9.33
C ASN A 9 -2.77 3.62 8.41
N GLU A 10 -2.05 4.40 7.63
CA GLU A 10 -0.97 3.92 6.76
C GLU A 10 0.22 3.34 7.53
N PHE A 11 0.54 3.85 8.72
CA PHE A 11 1.69 3.37 9.52
C PHE A 11 1.54 1.91 9.94
N VAL A 12 0.38 1.52 10.46
CA VAL A 12 0.07 0.12 10.84
C VAL A 12 0.05 -0.76 9.58
N ALA A 13 -0.42 -0.24 8.46
CA ALA A 13 -0.37 -0.97 7.19
C ALA A 13 1.08 -1.18 6.72
N TYR A 14 1.96 -0.18 6.82
CA TYR A 14 3.38 -0.29 6.50
C TYR A 14 4.13 -1.24 7.43
N GLN A 15 3.81 -1.25 8.72
CA GLN A 15 4.38 -2.21 9.67
C GLN A 15 4.06 -3.65 9.25
N LYS A 16 2.81 -3.93 8.86
CA LYS A 16 2.42 -5.24 8.33
C LYS A 16 3.14 -5.58 7.03
N LEU A 17 3.27 -4.62 6.11
CA LEU A 17 4.02 -4.81 4.86
C LEU A 17 5.50 -5.11 5.12
N SER A 18 6.11 -4.43 6.10
CA SER A 18 7.50 -4.68 6.51
C SER A 18 7.69 -6.09 7.06
N GLY A 19 6.71 -6.62 7.80
CA GLY A 19 6.71 -8.01 8.26
C GLY A 19 6.74 -9.00 7.09
N LEU A 20 5.85 -8.81 6.11
CA LEU A 20 5.80 -9.65 4.91
C LEU A 20 7.11 -9.59 4.11
N LYS A 21 7.71 -8.41 3.98
CA LYS A 21 8.99 -8.23 3.30
C LYS A 21 10.14 -8.92 4.04
N SER A 22 10.18 -8.79 5.37
CA SER A 22 11.17 -9.46 6.22
C SER A 22 11.09 -10.98 6.07
N ASN A 23 9.87 -11.53 6.11
CA ASN A 23 9.63 -12.96 5.94
C ASN A 23 10.16 -13.50 4.61
N ARG A 24 9.98 -12.75 3.51
CA ARG A 24 10.56 -13.09 2.21
C ARG A 24 12.09 -13.08 2.24
N LEU A 25 12.69 -12.04 2.84
CA LEU A 25 14.16 -11.91 2.91
C LEU A 25 14.81 -13.00 3.76
N ASN A 26 14.10 -13.52 4.76
CA ASN A 26 14.54 -14.63 5.60
C ASN A 26 14.37 -16.01 4.94
N GLY A 27 13.83 -16.08 3.72
CA GLY A 27 13.67 -17.33 2.97
C GLY A 27 12.58 -18.27 3.53
N LEU A 28 11.58 -17.74 4.23
CA LEU A 28 10.46 -18.53 4.72
C LEU A 28 9.60 -19.05 3.57
N ASP A 29 8.96 -20.20 3.76
CA ASP A 29 7.97 -20.73 2.82
C ASP A 29 6.82 -19.73 2.62
N GLU A 30 6.29 -19.67 1.39
CA GLU A 30 5.22 -18.73 1.03
C GLU A 30 3.97 -18.91 1.90
N VAL A 31 3.67 -20.16 2.26
CA VAL A 31 2.50 -20.54 3.07
C VAL A 31 2.94 -21.45 4.21
N ILE A 32 2.68 -21.01 5.44
CA ILE A 32 2.91 -21.81 6.65
C ILE A 32 1.58 -21.91 7.39
N GLY A 33 1.10 -23.14 7.63
CA GLY A 33 -0.14 -23.37 8.36
C GLY A 33 -1.41 -22.80 7.71
N GLY A 34 -1.40 -22.61 6.39
CA GLY A 34 -2.50 -22.00 5.63
C GLY A 34 -2.45 -20.46 5.53
N GLU A 35 -1.51 -19.82 6.22
CA GLU A 35 -1.31 -18.37 6.21
C GLU A 35 -0.18 -17.97 5.25
N ARG A 36 -0.42 -16.96 4.41
CA ARG A 36 0.63 -16.40 3.52
C ARG A 36 1.61 -15.57 4.33
N GLN A 37 2.88 -15.97 4.30
CA GLN A 37 3.95 -15.33 5.08
C GLN A 37 4.56 -14.13 4.37
N TRP A 38 4.54 -14.09 3.03
CA TRP A 38 5.09 -13.00 2.24
C TRP A 38 4.34 -12.82 0.91
N ILE A 39 4.68 -11.76 0.16
CA ILE A 39 4.11 -11.44 -1.15
C ILE A 39 5.21 -11.19 -2.17
N SER A 40 4.92 -11.40 -3.46
CA SER A 40 5.91 -11.20 -4.52
C SER A 40 6.49 -9.79 -4.55
N ILE A 41 7.73 -9.64 -5.02
CA ILE A 41 8.44 -8.34 -5.10
C ILE A 41 7.60 -7.30 -5.86
N ARG A 42 6.95 -7.71 -6.95
CA ARG A 42 6.03 -6.84 -7.70
C ARG A 42 4.87 -6.36 -6.82
N SER A 43 4.27 -7.25 -6.04
CA SER A 43 3.18 -6.92 -5.12
C SER A 43 3.62 -6.03 -3.97
N GLU A 44 4.85 -6.17 -3.47
CA GLU A 44 5.42 -5.26 -2.47
C GLU A 44 5.49 -3.83 -3.00
N VAL A 45 5.96 -3.65 -4.24
CA VAL A 45 6.05 -2.33 -4.88
C VAL A 45 4.65 -1.74 -5.09
N ILE A 46 3.72 -2.49 -5.69
CA ILE A 46 2.33 -2.04 -5.89
C ILE A 46 1.70 -1.62 -4.56
N THR A 47 1.86 -2.45 -3.52
CA THR A 47 1.29 -2.16 -2.20
C THR A 47 1.94 -0.92 -1.59
N THR A 48 3.24 -0.71 -1.77
CA THR A 48 3.94 0.49 -1.27
C THR A 48 3.33 1.77 -1.83
N TYR A 49 3.00 1.80 -3.13
CA TYR A 49 2.31 2.93 -3.75
C TYR A 49 0.84 3.03 -3.34
N ALA A 50 0.13 1.90 -3.19
CA ALA A 50 -1.26 1.90 -2.73
C ALA A 50 -1.38 2.43 -1.29
N LEU A 51 -0.39 2.16 -0.45
CA LEU A 51 -0.34 2.62 0.93
C LEU A 51 0.13 4.07 1.06
N CYS A 52 0.87 4.60 0.08
CA CYS A 52 1.35 5.97 0.09
C CYS A 52 0.16 6.96 0.06
N GLY A 53 -0.08 7.65 1.17
CA GLY A 53 -1.10 8.70 1.29
C GLY A 53 -1.94 8.60 2.56
N PHE A 54 -2.28 9.75 3.12
CA PHE A 54 -3.02 9.93 4.37
C PHE A 54 -4.56 9.84 4.20
N ALA A 55 -5.03 9.06 3.23
CA ALA A 55 -6.46 8.86 3.00
C ALA A 55 -7.01 7.81 3.97
N ASN A 56 -7.33 8.22 5.19
CA ASN A 56 -7.87 7.40 6.26
C ASN A 56 -8.82 8.21 7.15
N PHE A 57 -9.64 7.54 7.98
CA PHE A 57 -10.60 8.22 8.85
C PHE A 57 -9.95 9.11 9.92
N SER A 58 -8.76 8.77 10.41
CA SER A 58 -8.05 9.57 11.42
C SER A 58 -7.59 10.93 10.84
N SER A 59 -7.03 10.91 9.63
CA SER A 59 -6.58 12.07 8.87
C SER A 59 -7.75 12.95 8.42
N LEU A 60 -8.94 12.37 8.20
CA LEU A 60 -10.17 13.12 8.00
C LEU A 60 -10.45 14.08 9.16
N GLY A 61 -10.34 13.58 10.39
CA GLY A 61 -10.54 14.37 11.61
C GLY A 61 -9.49 15.48 11.75
N ILE A 62 -8.23 15.19 11.41
CA ILE A 62 -7.14 16.17 11.39
C ILE A 62 -7.42 17.29 10.38
N VAL A 63 -7.86 16.95 9.16
CA VAL A 63 -8.18 17.94 8.11
C VAL A 63 -9.37 18.78 8.49
N ILE A 64 -10.45 18.18 9.02
CA ILE A 64 -11.59 18.94 9.53
C ILE A 64 -11.14 19.87 10.64
N GLY A 65 -10.43 19.38 11.65
CA GLY A 65 -9.97 20.19 12.79
C GLY A 65 -9.07 21.34 12.38
N GLY A 66 -8.05 21.07 11.56
CA GLY A 66 -7.09 22.06 11.07
C GLY A 66 -7.74 23.10 10.16
N MET A 67 -8.50 22.68 9.15
CA MET A 67 -9.14 23.62 8.22
C MET A 67 -10.26 24.44 8.89
N SER A 68 -10.97 23.83 9.84
CA SER A 68 -12.02 24.52 10.62
C SER A 68 -11.46 25.56 11.60
N ALA A 69 -10.20 25.41 12.02
CA ALA A 69 -9.50 26.41 12.82
C ALA A 69 -9.01 27.58 11.96
N ILE A 70 -8.53 27.31 10.73
CA ILE A 70 -8.06 28.33 9.79
C ILE A 70 -9.21 29.16 9.22
N CYS A 71 -10.31 28.52 8.80
CA CYS A 71 -11.46 29.20 8.20
C CYS A 71 -12.78 28.73 8.85
N PRO A 72 -13.15 29.29 10.02
CA PRO A 72 -14.32 28.83 10.78
C PRO A 72 -15.66 29.07 10.06
N VAL A 73 -15.74 30.06 9.17
CA VAL A 73 -16.94 30.38 8.40
C VAL A 73 -17.30 29.26 7.39
N ARG A 74 -16.31 28.49 6.92
CA ARG A 74 -16.48 27.44 5.91
C ARG A 74 -16.53 26.01 6.47
N ARG A 75 -16.76 25.86 7.78
CA ARG A 75 -16.80 24.54 8.46
C ARG A 75 -17.81 23.58 7.83
N GLY A 76 -18.99 24.08 7.43
CA GLY A 76 -20.02 23.27 6.78
C GLY A 76 -19.59 22.76 5.39
N ASP A 77 -18.92 23.60 4.60
CA ASP A 77 -18.37 23.19 3.31
C ASP A 77 -17.29 22.11 3.51
N ILE A 78 -16.38 22.33 4.45
CA ILE A 78 -15.28 21.39 4.74
C ILE A 78 -15.82 20.03 5.17
N SER A 79 -16.78 19.99 6.11
CA SER A 79 -17.33 18.73 6.62
C SER A 79 -18.10 17.95 5.56
N SER A 80 -18.79 18.63 4.64
CA SER A 80 -19.52 17.97 3.55
C SER A 80 -18.61 17.40 2.45
N LEU A 81 -17.47 18.05 2.18
CA LEU A 81 -16.52 17.60 1.14
C LEU A 81 -15.56 16.51 1.62
N VAL A 82 -15.27 16.43 2.92
CA VAL A 82 -14.12 15.64 3.41
C VAL A 82 -14.24 14.15 3.09
N LEU A 83 -15.44 13.56 3.16
CA LEU A 83 -15.65 12.15 2.81
C LEU A 83 -15.39 11.87 1.32
N ARG A 84 -15.82 12.79 0.45
CA ARG A 84 -15.54 12.72 -0.99
C ARG A 84 -14.04 12.89 -1.25
N ALA A 85 -13.37 13.78 -0.52
CA ALA A 85 -11.93 13.97 -0.60
C ALA A 85 -11.16 12.71 -0.17
N MET A 86 -11.61 12.01 0.88
CA MET A 86 -11.00 10.76 1.32
C MET A 86 -11.10 9.66 0.25
N ILE A 87 -12.30 9.42 -0.30
CA ILE A 87 -12.49 8.42 -1.36
C ILE A 87 -11.62 8.76 -2.58
N THR A 88 -11.59 10.05 -2.96
CA THR A 88 -10.76 10.52 -4.08
C THR A 88 -9.27 10.27 -3.79
N GLY A 89 -8.80 10.59 -2.59
CA GLY A 89 -7.42 10.34 -2.17
C GLY A 89 -7.04 8.85 -2.18
N THR A 90 -7.97 7.98 -1.75
CA THR A 90 -7.78 6.52 -1.86
C THR A 90 -7.70 6.08 -3.31
N CYS A 91 -8.59 6.54 -4.19
CA CYS A 91 -8.55 6.21 -5.61
C CYS A 91 -7.25 6.69 -6.28
N VAL A 92 -6.77 7.89 -5.98
CA VAL A 92 -5.49 8.40 -6.48
C VAL A 92 -4.32 7.50 -6.07
N SER A 93 -4.30 7.05 -4.81
CA SER A 93 -3.28 6.11 -4.31
C SER A 93 -3.32 4.78 -5.08
N LEU A 94 -4.52 4.27 -5.39
CA LEU A 94 -4.70 3.03 -6.15
C LEU A 94 -4.29 3.18 -7.61
N VAL A 95 -4.62 4.30 -8.26
CA VAL A 95 -4.19 4.58 -9.65
C VAL A 95 -2.66 4.65 -9.72
N ASN A 96 -2.01 5.32 -8.76
CA ASN A 96 -0.55 5.34 -8.68
C ASN A 96 0.03 3.94 -8.50
N ALA A 97 -0.62 3.08 -7.70
CA ALA A 97 -0.23 1.69 -7.53
C ALA A 97 -0.37 0.88 -8.83
N CYS A 98 -1.44 1.11 -9.60
CA CYS A 98 -1.63 0.48 -10.91
C CYS A 98 -0.53 0.89 -11.90
N ILE A 99 -0.20 2.18 -11.96
CA ILE A 99 0.88 2.70 -12.81
C ILE A 99 2.22 2.08 -12.39
N ALA A 100 2.52 2.05 -11.08
CA ALA A 100 3.73 1.40 -10.58
C ALA A 100 3.77 -0.09 -10.95
N GLY A 101 2.64 -0.80 -10.86
CA GLY A 101 2.55 -2.21 -11.24
C GLY A 101 2.69 -2.49 -12.74
N LEU A 102 2.38 -1.51 -13.59
CA LEU A 102 2.60 -1.57 -15.04
C LEU A 102 4.05 -1.30 -15.40
N LEU A 103 4.67 -0.30 -14.76
CA LEU A 103 6.04 0.12 -15.06
C LEU A 103 7.10 -0.75 -14.39
N PHE A 104 6.75 -1.44 -13.30
CA PHE A 104 7.70 -2.24 -12.53
C PHE A 104 7.71 -3.70 -13.01
N VAL A 105 8.82 -4.09 -13.64
CA VAL A 105 9.16 -5.48 -13.94
C VAL A 105 10.28 -5.91 -12.99
N PRO A 106 10.08 -6.93 -12.14
CA PRO A 106 11.15 -7.43 -11.29
C PRO A 106 12.28 -7.99 -12.16
N SER A 107 13.53 -7.73 -11.78
CA SER A 107 14.70 -8.29 -12.45
C SER A 107 14.63 -9.82 -12.44
N LEU A 108 14.89 -10.44 -13.59
CA LEU A 108 15.00 -11.89 -13.68
C LEU A 108 16.12 -12.38 -12.78
N ASP A 109 15.82 -13.40 -11.99
CA ASP A 109 16.85 -14.12 -11.24
C ASP A 109 17.61 -15.00 -12.23
N CYS A 110 18.75 -14.50 -12.71
CA CYS A 110 19.56 -15.17 -13.73
C CYS A 110 19.94 -16.59 -13.30
N VAL A 111 20.10 -16.82 -11.99
CA VAL A 111 20.45 -18.14 -11.43
C VAL A 111 19.30 -19.15 -11.66
N GLN A 112 18.05 -18.76 -11.42
CA GLN A 112 16.90 -19.62 -11.75
C GLN A 112 16.74 -19.82 -13.26
N LEU A 113 16.98 -18.77 -14.06
CA LEU A 113 16.89 -18.86 -15.51
C LEU A 113 17.89 -19.90 -16.05
N PHE A 114 19.14 -19.89 -15.57
CA PHE A 114 20.16 -20.85 -15.97
C PHE A 114 19.91 -22.27 -15.45
N ASN A 115 19.27 -22.42 -14.28
CA ASN A 115 18.94 -23.73 -13.71
C ASN A 115 17.72 -24.40 -14.40
N VAL A 116 16.89 -23.62 -15.12
CA VAL A 116 15.71 -24.11 -15.85
C VAL A 116 15.98 -24.22 -17.36
N SER A 117 16.89 -23.40 -17.91
CA SER A 117 17.31 -23.51 -19.31
C SER A 117 18.17 -24.74 -19.51
N ALA A 118 17.83 -25.57 -20.50
CA ALA A 118 18.39 -26.88 -20.84
C ALA A 118 19.87 -26.91 -21.26
N PHE A 119 20.78 -26.28 -20.50
CA PHE A 119 22.22 -26.41 -20.66
C PHE A 119 22.85 -27.48 -19.74
N ASP A 120 22.01 -28.22 -19.01
CA ASP A 120 22.39 -29.34 -18.13
C ASP A 120 22.01 -30.70 -18.75
N ALA A 121 22.17 -30.84 -20.08
CA ALA A 121 22.06 -32.10 -20.83
C ALA A 121 23.43 -32.52 -21.39
#